data_AF-A0A4Q8LKJ1-F1
#
_entry.id   AF-A0A4Q8LKJ1-F1
#
_cell.length_a   1.000
_cell.length_b   1.000
_cell.length_c   1.000
_cell.angle_alpha   90.00
_cell.angle_beta   90.00
_cell.angle_gamma   90.00
#
_symmetry.space_group_name_H-M   'P 1'
#
loop_
_entity.id
_entity.type
_entity.pdbx_description
1 polymer ?
#
loop_
_entity_poly.entity_id
_entity_poly.type
_entity_poly.pdbx_seq_one_letter_code
_entity_poly.pdbx_strand_id
1 'polypeptide(L)'
;MEFTNRGRRMQSVEAYRALVERLQRRAVAAPLLYRLQLAGLAGLGFAVLAGSVVGALGVSVGLVVVLAAIKPALVAHLFKLILIPLIFGYSVLRALWVRIEPPQGYRIAPGEAPLLEAEVERLRRAAGAPALAGIIVDIDLNAAAASVPRVLGLLGHRHFLVLGLPLMQALSREQLAAVIAHEFGHLGGGHGRFGAWIYRVRLSWFRLLHALEVREAWAAGMFRKFFGWYAPYFNAYSFVLARDNELAADRIAARVSGGQTVADALVKTSVLGARLHQDFLPAVHETVRERPHPPELLYRDMGAALRHAHPGDAQWLEGALAHDAGLDDTHPPLSVRLSALGATQTALTEPAQSAAEALLGDLLPRLEQQFSQRWQAEVQGNWMAEYQRRQDQALRVAELARMQRSPEQEVEYLLLAGHFQQDEQDQLAALQAAVAQVPTHLQGQLRLGALLLDRDDAAGVAHLRQAIALDAGYTGAVLQRLHAFYQAMGDAPSARAVEAEFEGWQRRQRALAKRRFTSSGEDRFLPHGLQGEALARLRRALVKTNVVRRAWLVRKALPDDDAGEHFLLLVQLRGLMFSRGKALQRVLDAVELPGSIQVFDGADRRRYAGRLRKAAGTPIWRRGR
;
A
#
# COMPACT_ATOMS: atom_id res chain seq x y z
N MET A 1 -36.58 7.03 23.69
CA MET A 1 -35.16 7.40 23.86
C MET A 1 -34.30 6.23 23.37
N GLU A 2 -34.41 5.89 22.08
CA GLU A 2 -34.14 4.52 21.58
C GLU A 2 -33.44 4.47 20.21
N PHE A 3 -32.80 5.56 19.79
CA PHE A 3 -32.19 5.68 18.45
C PHE A 3 -30.65 5.71 18.43
N THR A 4 -29.97 5.52 19.56
CA THR A 4 -28.49 5.64 19.63
C THR A 4 -27.73 4.31 19.59
N ASN A 5 -28.40 3.15 19.59
CA ASN A 5 -27.73 1.86 19.77
C ASN A 5 -27.36 1.11 18.47
N ARG A 6 -27.75 1.59 17.28
CA ARG A 6 -27.39 0.95 16.00
C ARG A 6 -25.97 1.25 15.52
N GLY A 7 -25.37 2.37 15.95
CA GLY A 7 -24.02 2.77 15.55
C GLY A 7 -22.88 1.96 16.18
N ARG A 8 -23.13 1.31 17.34
CA ARG A 8 -22.12 0.46 18.02
C ARG A 8 -22.21 -1.02 17.67
N ARG A 9 -23.35 -1.51 17.15
CA ARG A 9 -23.55 -2.94 16.84
C ARG A 9 -22.87 -3.43 15.55
N MET A 10 -22.34 -2.54 14.71
CA MET A 10 -21.55 -2.93 13.53
C MET A 10 -20.06 -3.17 13.82
N GLN A 11 -19.66 -3.25 15.10
CA GLN A 11 -18.26 -3.43 15.49
C GLN A 11 -17.83 -4.89 15.68
N SER A 12 -18.74 -5.88 15.69
CA SER A 12 -18.34 -7.29 15.65
C SER A 12 -18.37 -7.83 14.21
N VAL A 13 -17.34 -8.59 13.84
CA VAL A 13 -17.23 -9.28 12.53
C VAL A 13 -18.47 -10.13 12.24
N GLU A 14 -19.04 -10.76 13.28
CA GLU A 14 -20.27 -11.55 13.22
C GLU A 14 -21.49 -10.73 12.78
N ALA A 15 -21.66 -9.51 13.30
CA ALA A 15 -22.80 -8.66 12.95
C ALA A 15 -22.71 -8.17 11.50
N TYR A 16 -21.48 -7.93 11.01
CA TYR A 16 -21.24 -7.61 9.60
C TYR A 16 -21.50 -8.82 8.69
N ARG A 17 -21.05 -10.02 9.06
CA ARG A 17 -21.34 -11.27 8.34
C ARG A 17 -22.84 -11.50 8.21
N ALA A 18 -23.58 -11.41 9.32
CA ALA A 18 -25.04 -11.55 9.32
C ALA A 18 -25.77 -10.46 8.52
N LEU A 19 -25.19 -9.25 8.41
CA LEU A 19 -25.69 -8.22 7.50
C LEU A 19 -25.51 -8.65 6.04
N VAL A 20 -24.29 -9.04 5.64
CA VAL A 20 -23.97 -9.48 4.27
C VAL A 20 -24.87 -10.63 3.84
N GLU A 21 -25.05 -11.67 4.67
CA GLU A 21 -25.93 -12.81 4.37
C GLU A 21 -27.40 -12.41 4.14
N ARG A 22 -27.90 -11.44 4.93
CA ARG A 22 -29.26 -10.91 4.73
C ARG A 22 -29.36 -10.11 3.44
N LEU A 23 -28.32 -9.35 3.10
CA LEU A 23 -28.28 -8.58 1.86
C LEU A 23 -28.17 -9.47 0.64
N GLN A 24 -27.40 -10.57 0.69
CA GLN A 24 -27.35 -11.60 -0.36
C GLN A 24 -28.74 -12.20 -0.61
N ARG A 25 -29.45 -12.62 0.43
CA ARG A 25 -30.83 -13.13 0.31
C ARG A 25 -31.77 -12.12 -0.35
N ARG A 26 -31.64 -10.83 0.00
CA ARG A 26 -32.42 -9.74 -0.63
C ARG A 26 -32.04 -9.47 -2.07
N ALA A 27 -30.76 -9.51 -2.42
CA ALA A 27 -30.29 -9.31 -3.77
C ALA A 27 -30.89 -10.35 -4.73
N VAL A 28 -31.00 -11.61 -4.26
CA VAL A 28 -31.66 -12.70 -4.99
C VAL A 28 -33.18 -12.53 -5.04
N ALA A 29 -33.82 -12.26 -3.90
CA ALA A 29 -35.29 -12.20 -3.83
C ALA A 29 -35.90 -10.98 -4.55
N ALA A 30 -35.21 -9.84 -4.55
CA ALA A 30 -35.72 -8.58 -5.09
C ALA A 30 -34.61 -7.70 -5.70
N PRO A 31 -34.02 -8.09 -6.84
CA PRO A 31 -32.83 -7.44 -7.40
C PRO A 31 -33.04 -5.96 -7.77
N LEU A 32 -34.23 -5.60 -8.27
CA LEU A 32 -34.55 -4.21 -8.60
C LEU A 32 -34.62 -3.32 -7.37
N LEU A 33 -35.34 -3.75 -6.33
CA LEU A 33 -35.46 -3.03 -5.06
C LEU A 33 -34.09 -2.88 -4.38
N TYR A 34 -33.28 -3.93 -4.42
CA TYR A 34 -31.92 -3.91 -3.90
C TYR A 34 -31.05 -2.81 -4.56
N ARG A 35 -31.10 -2.73 -5.90
CA ARG A 35 -30.36 -1.70 -6.65
C ARG A 35 -30.89 -0.30 -6.39
N LEU A 36 -32.20 -0.11 -6.28
CA LEU A 36 -32.79 1.18 -5.92
C LEU A 36 -32.34 1.62 -4.52
N GLN A 37 -32.30 0.71 -3.54
CA GLN A 37 -31.78 1.01 -2.20
C GLN A 37 -30.30 1.42 -2.25
N LEU A 38 -29.47 0.68 -2.98
CA LEU A 38 -28.05 0.98 -3.14
C LEU A 38 -27.83 2.31 -3.87
N ALA A 39 -28.62 2.61 -4.90
CA ALA A 39 -28.62 3.90 -5.58
C ALA A 39 -29.03 5.04 -4.63
N GLY A 40 -30.05 4.82 -3.80
CA GLY A 40 -30.47 5.77 -2.76
C GLY A 40 -29.38 6.01 -1.71
N LEU A 41 -28.66 4.96 -1.29
CA LEU A 41 -27.50 5.07 -0.40
C LEU A 41 -26.33 5.83 -1.04
N ALA A 42 -26.03 5.58 -2.32
CA ALA A 42 -25.05 6.38 -3.05
C ALA A 42 -25.49 7.86 -3.15
N GLY A 43 -26.76 8.10 -3.46
CA GLY A 43 -27.39 9.42 -3.51
C GLY A 43 -27.32 10.16 -2.17
N LEU A 44 -27.55 9.47 -1.06
CA LEU A 44 -27.40 10.03 0.29
C LEU A 44 -25.97 10.53 0.54
N GLY A 45 -24.96 9.76 0.13
CA GLY A 45 -23.55 10.18 0.22
C GLY A 45 -23.28 11.45 -0.58
N PHE A 46 -23.77 11.53 -1.82
CA PHE A 46 -23.68 12.76 -2.63
C PHE A 46 -24.46 13.93 -2.02
N ALA A 47 -25.64 13.70 -1.46
CA ALA A 47 -26.46 14.74 -0.83
C ALA A 47 -25.76 15.35 0.38
N VAL A 48 -25.10 14.54 1.21
CA VAL A 48 -24.29 15.04 2.33
C VAL A 48 -23.13 15.90 1.85
N LEU A 49 -22.46 15.51 0.76
CA LEU A 49 -21.36 16.30 0.20
C LEU A 49 -21.81 17.59 -0.45
N ALA A 50 -22.83 17.52 -1.31
CA ALA A 50 -23.43 18.70 -1.92
C ALA A 50 -23.92 19.66 -0.83
N GLY A 51 -24.62 19.15 0.18
CA GLY A 51 -25.06 19.91 1.36
C GLY A 51 -23.90 20.55 2.12
N SER A 52 -22.76 19.87 2.25
CA SER A 52 -21.57 20.45 2.90
C SER A 52 -20.93 21.58 2.10
N VAL A 53 -20.89 21.47 0.77
CA VAL A 53 -20.37 22.51 -0.14
C VAL A 53 -21.31 23.71 -0.16
N VAL A 54 -22.62 23.47 -0.31
CA VAL A 54 -23.66 24.52 -0.26
C VAL A 54 -23.68 25.20 1.11
N GLY A 55 -23.59 24.43 2.19
CA GLY A 55 -23.52 24.96 3.55
C GLY A 55 -22.27 25.83 3.75
N ALA A 56 -21.11 25.39 3.28
CA ALA A 56 -19.89 26.18 3.34
C ALA A 56 -20.00 27.49 2.55
N LEU A 57 -20.57 27.45 1.35
CA LEU A 57 -20.84 28.65 0.56
C LEU A 57 -21.83 29.58 1.27
N GLY A 58 -22.91 29.02 1.82
CA GLY A 58 -23.92 29.76 2.58
C GLY A 58 -23.35 30.45 3.81
N VAL A 59 -22.49 29.78 4.59
CA VAL A 59 -21.77 30.38 5.72
C VAL A 59 -20.85 31.50 5.25
N SER A 60 -20.15 31.31 4.13
CA SER A 60 -19.25 32.34 3.56
C SER A 60 -20.03 33.60 3.16
N VAL A 61 -21.14 33.42 2.43
CA VAL A 61 -22.02 34.52 2.00
C VAL A 61 -22.69 35.19 3.20
N GLY A 62 -23.24 34.41 4.13
CA GLY A 62 -23.85 34.93 5.35
C GLY A 62 -22.87 35.76 6.19
N LEU A 63 -21.62 35.31 6.32
CA LEU A 63 -20.57 36.05 7.01
C LEU A 63 -20.26 37.37 6.31
N VAL A 64 -20.20 37.38 4.97
CA VAL A 64 -20.02 38.63 4.20
C VAL A 64 -21.18 39.60 4.45
N VAL A 65 -22.43 39.13 4.37
CA VAL A 65 -23.62 39.97 4.58
C VAL A 65 -23.64 40.56 5.99
N VAL A 66 -23.43 39.74 7.02
CA VAL A 66 -23.42 40.19 8.43
C VAL A 66 -22.29 41.19 8.68
N LEU A 67 -21.07 40.91 8.21
CA LEU A 67 -19.94 41.81 8.42
C LEU A 67 -20.12 43.14 7.65
N ALA A 68 -20.64 43.09 6.43
CA ALA A 68 -20.92 44.28 5.63
C ALA A 68 -22.01 45.16 6.27
N ALA A 69 -23.05 44.54 6.83
CA ALA A 69 -24.13 45.24 7.53
C ALA A 69 -23.66 45.93 8.82
N ILE A 70 -22.68 45.36 9.53
CA ILE A 70 -22.08 45.99 10.71
C ILE A 70 -21.17 47.15 10.28
N LYS A 71 -20.11 46.85 9.52
CA LYS A 71 -19.17 47.84 8.95
C LYS A 71 -18.46 47.22 7.73
N PRO A 72 -18.56 47.80 6.53
CA PRO A 72 -17.93 47.24 5.32
C PRO A 72 -16.42 46.94 5.45
N ALA A 73 -15.67 47.76 6.20
CA ALA A 73 -14.25 47.55 6.44
C ALA A 73 -13.92 46.23 7.19
N LEU A 74 -14.86 45.66 7.95
CA LEU A 74 -14.68 44.38 8.65
C LEU A 74 -14.59 43.20 7.68
N VAL A 75 -15.22 43.26 6.52
CA VAL A 75 -15.10 42.23 5.47
C VAL A 75 -13.65 42.08 5.03
N ALA A 76 -12.95 43.20 4.83
CA ALA A 76 -11.53 43.20 4.48
C ALA A 76 -10.65 42.71 5.64
N HIS A 77 -10.96 43.12 6.88
CA HIS A 77 -10.17 42.74 8.06
C HIS A 77 -10.32 41.27 8.45
N LEU A 78 -11.51 40.69 8.23
CA LEU A 78 -11.87 39.31 8.58
C LEU A 78 -12.02 38.38 7.36
N PHE A 79 -11.52 38.80 6.20
CA PHE A 79 -11.53 38.00 4.96
C PHE A 79 -11.03 36.56 5.16
N LYS A 80 -10.05 36.36 6.04
CA LYS A 80 -9.53 35.01 6.36
C LYS A 80 -10.61 34.08 6.92
N LEU A 81 -11.57 34.60 7.70
CA LEU A 81 -12.68 33.83 8.25
C LEU A 81 -13.69 33.41 7.17
N ILE A 82 -13.89 34.25 6.15
CA ILE A 82 -14.72 33.93 4.96
C ILE A 82 -14.02 32.87 4.11
N LEU A 83 -12.69 32.91 4.04
CA LEU A 83 -11.92 31.99 3.20
C LEU A 83 -11.88 30.56 3.76
N ILE A 84 -11.96 30.36 5.07
CA ILE A 84 -11.94 29.02 5.71
C ILE A 84 -13.04 28.09 5.14
N PRO A 85 -14.34 28.45 5.17
CA PRO A 85 -15.39 27.61 4.59
C PRO A 85 -15.25 27.45 3.07
N LEU A 86 -14.81 28.48 2.33
CA LEU A 86 -14.54 28.35 0.89
C LEU A 86 -13.42 27.35 0.58
N ILE A 87 -12.31 27.38 1.34
CA ILE A 87 -11.22 26.41 1.22
C ILE A 87 -11.74 25.00 1.54
N PHE A 88 -12.58 24.86 2.56
CA PHE A 88 -13.21 23.60 2.90
C PHE A 88 -14.08 23.07 1.73
N GLY A 89 -15.02 23.88 1.22
CA GLY A 89 -15.86 23.51 0.08
C GLY A 89 -15.05 23.17 -1.17
N TYR A 90 -14.02 23.97 -1.48
CA TYR A 90 -13.07 23.68 -2.55
C TYR A 90 -12.31 22.36 -2.33
N SER A 91 -11.91 22.05 -1.09
CA SER A 91 -11.22 20.78 -0.79
C SER A 91 -12.11 19.57 -1.01
N VAL A 92 -13.41 19.65 -0.65
CA VAL A 92 -14.41 18.60 -0.92
C VAL A 92 -14.60 18.44 -2.43
N LEU A 93 -14.80 19.54 -3.16
CA LEU A 93 -14.94 19.50 -4.63
C LEU A 93 -13.69 18.93 -5.31
N ARG A 94 -12.50 19.33 -4.84
CA ARG A 94 -11.22 18.83 -5.37
C ARG A 94 -11.01 17.35 -5.05
N ALA A 95 -11.44 16.87 -3.89
CA ALA A 95 -11.37 15.44 -3.55
C ALA A 95 -12.25 14.59 -4.48
N LEU A 96 -13.35 15.15 -4.98
CA LEU A 96 -14.22 14.52 -6.00
C LEU A 96 -13.65 14.66 -7.43
N TRP A 97 -12.77 15.63 -7.66
CA TRP A 97 -12.19 15.93 -8.97
C TRP A 97 -10.93 15.10 -9.23
N VAL A 98 -11.11 13.87 -9.74
CA VAL A 98 -9.98 13.01 -10.14
C VAL A 98 -9.99 12.77 -11.64
N ARG A 99 -8.87 13.09 -12.28
CA ARG A 99 -8.59 12.61 -13.64
C ARG A 99 -8.18 11.15 -13.53
N ILE A 100 -8.98 10.27 -14.12
CA ILE A 100 -8.61 8.87 -14.30
C ILE A 100 -7.66 8.85 -15.49
N GLU A 101 -6.40 8.51 -15.25
CA GLU A 101 -5.44 8.32 -16.32
C GLU A 101 -5.73 7.01 -17.06
N PRO A 102 -5.41 6.92 -18.36
CA PRO A 102 -5.44 5.65 -19.07
C PRO A 102 -4.55 4.60 -18.40
N PRO A 103 -4.85 3.30 -18.58
CA PRO A 103 -3.98 2.24 -18.07
C PRO A 103 -2.56 2.41 -18.62
N GLN A 104 -1.57 2.08 -17.79
CA GLN A 104 -0.17 2.08 -18.20
C GLN A 104 0.18 0.72 -18.83
N GLY A 105 1.20 0.69 -19.69
CA GLY A 105 1.65 -0.53 -20.36
C GLY A 105 2.01 -0.27 -21.82
N TYR A 106 2.32 -1.34 -22.55
CA TYR A 106 2.58 -1.31 -23.99
C TYR A 106 1.25 -1.29 -24.75
N ARG A 107 0.93 -0.19 -25.41
CA ARG A 107 -0.29 -0.10 -26.22
C ARG A 107 -0.04 -0.69 -27.60
N ILE A 108 -0.79 -1.73 -27.95
CA ILE A 108 -0.73 -2.39 -29.25
C ILE A 108 -1.16 -1.40 -30.35
N ALA A 109 -0.29 -1.18 -31.32
CA ALA A 109 -0.60 -0.38 -32.50
C ALA A 109 -1.44 -1.20 -33.50
N PRO A 110 -2.30 -0.55 -34.31
CA PRO A 110 -3.09 -1.25 -35.31
C PRO A 110 -2.21 -2.08 -36.26
N GLY A 111 -2.49 -3.38 -36.38
CA GLY A 111 -1.75 -4.31 -37.24
C GLY A 111 -0.46 -4.86 -36.64
N GLU A 112 -0.10 -4.49 -35.41
CA GLU A 112 1.11 -4.97 -34.73
C GLU A 112 0.95 -6.41 -34.19
N ALA A 113 -0.26 -6.76 -33.74
CA ALA A 113 -0.61 -8.10 -33.27
C ALA A 113 -1.97 -8.52 -33.87
N PRO A 114 -2.05 -8.79 -35.19
CA PRO A 114 -3.32 -8.95 -35.89
C PRO A 114 -4.16 -10.13 -35.40
N LEU A 115 -3.50 -11.22 -34.95
CA LEU A 115 -4.19 -12.38 -34.39
C LEU A 115 -4.83 -12.05 -33.04
N LEU A 116 -4.14 -11.33 -32.16
CA LEU A 116 -4.69 -10.82 -30.91
C LEU A 116 -5.87 -9.88 -31.16
N GLU A 117 -5.71 -8.90 -32.06
CA GLU A 117 -6.75 -7.93 -32.40
C GLU A 117 -8.02 -8.62 -32.93
N ALA A 118 -7.86 -9.62 -33.82
CA ALA A 118 -8.97 -10.39 -34.36
C ALA A 118 -9.68 -11.22 -33.28
N GLU A 119 -8.92 -11.89 -32.41
CA GLU A 119 -9.47 -12.69 -31.32
C GLU A 119 -10.25 -11.82 -30.31
N VAL A 120 -9.67 -10.68 -29.94
CA VAL A 120 -10.30 -9.70 -29.05
C VAL A 120 -11.59 -9.14 -29.65
N GLU A 121 -11.60 -8.78 -30.94
CA GLU A 121 -12.81 -8.27 -31.61
C GLU A 121 -13.89 -9.36 -31.74
N ARG A 122 -13.51 -10.61 -32.00
CA ARG A 122 -14.43 -11.76 -32.03
C ARG A 122 -15.11 -11.94 -30.67
N LEU A 123 -14.33 -11.95 -29.59
CA LEU A 123 -14.81 -12.10 -28.22
C LEU A 123 -15.67 -10.90 -27.79
N ARG A 124 -15.28 -9.68 -28.16
CA ARG A 124 -16.04 -8.45 -27.87
C ARG A 124 -17.44 -8.53 -28.47
N ARG A 125 -17.57 -8.95 -29.73
CA ARG A 125 -18.86 -9.13 -30.41
C ARG A 125 -19.71 -10.22 -29.74
N ALA A 126 -19.11 -11.36 -29.43
CA ALA A 126 -19.80 -12.48 -28.78
C ALA A 126 -20.30 -12.15 -27.36
N ALA A 127 -19.50 -11.38 -26.60
CA ALA A 127 -19.86 -10.93 -25.25
C ALA A 127 -20.83 -9.73 -25.26
N GLY A 128 -20.97 -9.01 -26.37
CA GLY A 128 -21.76 -7.78 -26.46
C GLY A 128 -21.09 -6.56 -25.81
N ALA A 129 -19.76 -6.54 -25.73
CA ALA A 129 -19.00 -5.47 -25.10
C ALA A 129 -18.88 -4.22 -26.01
N PRO A 130 -18.76 -3.00 -25.43
CA PRO A 130 -18.57 -1.77 -26.19
C PRO A 130 -17.23 -1.75 -26.94
N ALA A 131 -17.13 -0.89 -27.96
CA ALA A 131 -15.91 -0.72 -28.73
C ALA A 131 -14.73 -0.27 -27.86
N LEU A 132 -13.55 -0.87 -28.09
CA LEU A 132 -12.33 -0.56 -27.38
C LEU A 132 -11.59 0.61 -28.04
N ALA A 133 -10.99 1.46 -27.22
CA ALA A 133 -10.06 2.50 -27.63
C ALA A 133 -8.62 1.96 -27.78
N GLY A 134 -8.30 0.79 -27.22
CA GLY A 134 -7.02 0.13 -27.38
C GLY A 134 -6.87 -1.13 -26.52
N ILE A 135 -5.92 -1.97 -26.91
CA ILE A 135 -5.43 -3.12 -26.15
C ILE A 135 -4.06 -2.75 -25.59
N ILE A 136 -3.85 -3.01 -24.30
CA ILE A 136 -2.64 -2.69 -23.57
C ILE A 136 -2.09 -4.00 -23.02
N VAL A 137 -0.79 -4.23 -23.20
CA VAL A 137 -0.06 -5.33 -22.58
C VAL A 137 0.78 -4.78 -21.44
N ASP A 138 0.64 -5.33 -20.24
CA ASP A 138 1.43 -4.93 -19.07
C ASP A 138 2.20 -6.11 -18.48
N ILE A 139 2.77 -5.91 -17.29
CA ILE A 139 3.67 -6.85 -16.61
C ILE A 139 2.98 -7.65 -15.51
N ASP A 140 1.70 -7.42 -15.25
CA ASP A 140 1.01 -8.03 -14.13
C ASP A 140 0.52 -9.43 -14.52
N LEU A 141 0.38 -10.34 -13.55
CA LEU A 141 -0.27 -11.63 -13.77
C LEU A 141 -1.80 -11.46 -13.69
N ASN A 142 -2.36 -10.64 -14.57
CA ASN A 142 -3.79 -10.29 -14.54
C ASN A 142 -4.34 -9.89 -15.91
N ALA A 143 -5.66 -9.81 -16.01
CA ALA A 143 -6.36 -9.13 -17.10
C ALA A 143 -7.37 -8.14 -16.50
N ALA A 144 -7.64 -7.04 -17.20
CA ALA A 144 -8.60 -6.06 -16.73
C ALA A 144 -9.28 -5.31 -17.88
N ALA A 145 -10.57 -5.08 -17.75
CA ALA A 145 -11.30 -4.12 -18.56
C ALA A 145 -11.42 -2.74 -17.87
N ALA A 146 -10.78 -1.71 -18.44
CA ALA A 146 -10.78 -0.35 -17.90
C ALA A 146 -11.71 0.59 -18.68
N SER A 147 -12.39 1.50 -17.97
CA SER A 147 -13.26 2.52 -18.58
C SER A 147 -12.89 3.92 -18.10
N VAL A 148 -12.34 4.74 -19.00
CA VAL A 148 -11.88 6.10 -18.71
C VAL A 148 -12.93 7.12 -19.18
N PRO A 149 -13.50 7.95 -18.28
CA PRO A 149 -14.51 8.95 -18.65
C PRO A 149 -13.90 10.08 -19.49
N ARG A 150 -14.62 10.54 -20.51
CA ARG A 150 -14.27 11.72 -21.31
C ARG A 150 -14.97 12.96 -20.74
N VAL A 151 -14.22 14.04 -20.51
CA VAL A 151 -14.74 15.35 -20.05
C VAL A 151 -15.78 15.20 -18.93
N LEU A 152 -15.34 14.74 -17.75
CA LEU A 152 -16.20 14.45 -16.58
C LEU A 152 -17.34 13.43 -16.84
N GLY A 153 -17.25 12.64 -17.92
CA GLY A 153 -18.25 11.65 -18.30
C GLY A 153 -19.33 12.17 -19.27
N LEU A 154 -19.31 13.47 -19.60
CA LEU A 154 -20.31 14.10 -20.47
C LEU A 154 -20.20 13.64 -21.94
N LEU A 155 -19.01 13.23 -22.37
CA LEU A 155 -18.75 12.73 -23.73
C LEU A 155 -18.60 11.20 -23.78
N GLY A 156 -19.16 10.49 -22.80
CA GLY A 156 -19.06 9.04 -22.68
C GLY A 156 -17.72 8.55 -22.14
N HIS A 157 -17.36 7.30 -22.46
CA HIS A 157 -16.19 6.61 -21.93
C HIS A 157 -15.31 6.06 -23.05
N ARG A 158 -14.01 5.92 -22.78
CA ARG A 158 -13.07 5.12 -23.58
C ARG A 158 -12.81 3.82 -22.84
N HIS A 159 -12.99 2.70 -23.52
CA HIS A 159 -12.79 1.37 -22.96
C HIS A 159 -11.44 0.82 -23.39
N PHE A 160 -10.71 0.18 -22.49
CA PHE A 160 -9.42 -0.44 -22.76
C PHE A 160 -9.45 -1.87 -22.23
N LEU A 161 -8.80 -2.78 -22.95
CA LEU A 161 -8.50 -4.11 -22.46
C LEU A 161 -7.02 -4.13 -22.08
N VAL A 162 -6.73 -4.53 -20.85
CA VAL A 162 -5.37 -4.70 -20.33
C VAL A 162 -5.11 -6.19 -20.15
N LEU A 163 -4.03 -6.68 -20.72
CA LEU A 163 -3.62 -8.08 -20.67
C LEU A 163 -2.19 -8.18 -20.14
N GLY A 164 -2.02 -8.89 -19.04
CA GLY A 164 -0.72 -9.20 -18.49
C GLY A 164 0.09 -10.13 -19.37
N LEU A 165 1.32 -9.75 -19.71
CA LEU A 165 2.22 -10.62 -20.47
C LEU A 165 2.44 -11.98 -19.78
N PRO A 166 2.72 -12.05 -18.46
CA PRO A 166 2.85 -13.34 -17.76
C PRO A 166 1.59 -14.20 -17.83
N LEU A 167 0.41 -13.57 -17.80
CA LEU A 167 -0.87 -14.28 -17.91
C LEU A 167 -1.03 -14.88 -19.31
N MET A 168 -0.72 -14.11 -20.36
CA MET A 168 -0.78 -14.59 -21.74
C MET A 168 0.21 -15.73 -22.00
N GLN A 169 1.38 -15.72 -21.36
CA GLN A 169 2.40 -16.77 -21.50
C GLN A 169 2.01 -18.07 -20.76
N ALA A 170 1.24 -17.97 -19.68
CA ALA A 170 0.88 -19.13 -18.87
C ALA A 170 -0.40 -19.86 -19.33
N LEU A 171 -1.31 -19.16 -20.01
CA LEU A 171 -2.61 -19.69 -20.44
C LEU A 171 -2.58 -20.23 -21.88
N SER A 172 -3.43 -21.21 -22.17
CA SER A 172 -3.78 -21.58 -23.55
C SER A 172 -4.59 -20.46 -24.22
N ARG A 173 -4.70 -20.49 -25.55
CA ARG A 173 -5.53 -19.53 -26.31
C ARG A 173 -6.99 -19.54 -25.82
N GLU A 174 -7.56 -20.71 -25.57
CA GLU A 174 -8.94 -20.91 -25.12
C GLU A 174 -9.13 -20.39 -23.69
N GLN A 175 -8.17 -20.66 -22.80
CA GLN A 175 -8.18 -20.15 -21.43
C GLN A 175 -8.09 -18.61 -21.41
N LEU A 176 -7.18 -18.02 -22.19
CA LEU A 176 -7.11 -16.56 -22.31
C LEU A 176 -8.40 -15.98 -22.91
N ALA A 177 -9.00 -16.64 -23.90
CA ALA A 177 -10.27 -16.23 -24.48
C ALA A 177 -11.41 -16.24 -23.45
N ALA A 178 -11.44 -17.23 -22.54
CA ALA A 178 -12.36 -17.27 -21.40
C ALA A 178 -12.15 -16.09 -20.44
N VAL A 179 -10.90 -15.77 -20.10
CA VAL A 179 -10.57 -14.60 -19.27
C VAL A 179 -10.99 -13.28 -19.93
N ILE A 180 -10.69 -13.10 -21.22
CA ILE A 180 -11.10 -11.90 -21.96
C ILE A 180 -12.64 -11.78 -22.04
N ALA A 181 -13.34 -12.91 -22.26
CA ALA A 181 -14.79 -12.92 -22.28
C ALA A 181 -15.40 -12.56 -20.90
N HIS A 182 -14.76 -12.97 -19.81
CA HIS A 182 -15.12 -12.57 -18.46
C HIS A 182 -14.94 -11.06 -18.26
N GLU A 183 -13.79 -10.49 -18.64
CA GLU A 183 -13.53 -9.04 -18.59
C GLU A 183 -14.55 -8.24 -19.42
N PHE A 184 -14.94 -8.76 -20.57
CA PHE A 184 -16.01 -8.19 -21.38
C PHE A 184 -17.40 -8.33 -20.76
N GLY A 185 -17.64 -9.37 -19.95
CA GLY A 185 -18.83 -9.48 -19.13
C GLY A 185 -19.01 -8.29 -18.19
N HIS A 186 -17.91 -7.74 -17.64
CA HIS A 186 -17.95 -6.52 -16.85
C HIS A 186 -18.30 -5.26 -17.67
N LEU A 187 -17.92 -5.20 -18.95
CA LEU A 187 -18.22 -4.05 -19.83
C LEU A 187 -19.60 -4.14 -20.52
N GLY A 188 -20.03 -5.34 -20.89
CA GLY A 188 -21.11 -5.60 -21.87
C GLY A 188 -22.52 -5.71 -21.30
N GLY A 189 -22.72 -5.62 -19.98
CA GLY A 189 -24.05 -5.65 -19.36
C GLY A 189 -24.57 -4.25 -19.01
N GLY A 190 -25.88 -4.02 -19.18
CA GLY A 190 -26.57 -2.87 -18.53
C GLY A 190 -26.34 -2.83 -17.00
N HIS A 191 -25.99 -3.98 -16.42
CA HIS A 191 -25.60 -4.17 -15.03
C HIS A 191 -24.16 -3.69 -14.70
N GLY A 192 -23.22 -3.79 -15.64
CA GLY A 192 -21.81 -3.38 -15.45
C GLY A 192 -21.64 -1.88 -15.26
N ARG A 193 -22.46 -1.06 -15.93
CA ARG A 193 -22.46 0.41 -15.78
C ARG A 193 -22.83 0.87 -14.37
N PHE A 194 -23.80 0.19 -13.76
CA PHE A 194 -24.25 0.46 -12.39
C PHE A 194 -23.20 -0.01 -11.37
N GLY A 195 -22.66 -1.23 -11.52
CA GLY A 195 -21.58 -1.74 -10.67
C GLY A 195 -20.33 -0.86 -10.71
N ALA A 196 -19.86 -0.49 -11.91
CA ALA A 196 -18.72 0.40 -12.09
C ALA A 196 -18.97 1.80 -11.49
N TRP A 197 -20.22 2.31 -11.53
CA TRP A 197 -20.59 3.55 -10.85
C TRP A 197 -20.52 3.43 -9.33
N ILE A 198 -21.08 2.37 -8.74
CA ILE A 198 -21.00 2.11 -7.29
C ILE A 198 -19.55 1.95 -6.83
N TYR A 199 -18.71 1.26 -7.59
CA TYR A 199 -17.27 1.15 -7.30
C TYR A 199 -16.59 2.53 -7.26
N ARG A 200 -16.89 3.43 -8.21
CA ARG A 200 -16.37 4.81 -8.23
C ARG A 200 -16.84 5.61 -7.01
N VAL A 201 -18.10 5.44 -6.61
CA VAL A 201 -18.65 6.06 -5.40
C VAL A 201 -17.86 5.62 -4.17
N ARG A 202 -17.60 4.31 -4.03
CA ARG A 202 -16.78 3.75 -2.94
C ARG A 202 -15.37 4.34 -2.90
N LEU A 203 -14.68 4.41 -4.06
CA LEU A 203 -13.33 4.95 -4.16
C LEU A 203 -13.28 6.45 -3.80
N SER A 204 -14.31 7.21 -4.20
CA SER A 204 -14.45 8.63 -3.86
C SER A 204 -14.61 8.84 -2.37
N TRP A 205 -15.37 7.97 -1.69
CA TRP A 205 -15.56 8.01 -0.24
C TRP A 205 -14.28 7.69 0.52
N PHE A 206 -13.55 6.64 0.11
CA PHE A 206 -12.28 6.27 0.75
C PHE A 206 -11.26 7.42 0.68
N ARG A 207 -11.14 8.06 -0.49
CA ARG A 207 -10.25 9.21 -0.68
C ARG A 207 -10.67 10.42 0.14
N LEU A 208 -11.97 10.70 0.20
CA LEU A 208 -12.49 11.79 1.01
C LEU A 208 -12.17 11.57 2.50
N LEU A 209 -12.43 10.36 3.00
CA LEU A 209 -12.11 9.98 4.38
C LEU A 209 -10.62 10.16 4.67
N HIS A 210 -9.76 9.65 3.80
CA HIS A 210 -8.30 9.80 3.93
C HIS A 210 -7.88 11.29 3.88
N ALA A 211 -8.49 12.10 3.02
CA ALA A 211 -8.19 13.54 2.93
C ALA A 211 -8.63 14.31 4.18
N LEU A 212 -9.73 13.88 4.82
CA LEU A 212 -10.25 14.47 6.05
C LEU A 212 -9.45 14.05 7.29
N GLU A 213 -8.93 12.82 7.34
CA GLU A 213 -8.08 12.31 8.43
C GLU A 213 -6.73 13.03 8.51
N VAL A 214 -6.13 13.33 7.35
CA VAL A 214 -4.82 14.00 7.28
C VAL A 214 -4.84 15.44 7.79
N ARG A 215 -6.01 16.10 7.87
CA ARG A 215 -6.08 17.57 8.05
C ARG A 215 -6.62 18.07 9.40
N GLU A 216 -6.86 17.22 10.41
CA GLU A 216 -7.39 17.61 11.75
C GLU A 216 -8.42 18.77 11.72
N ALA A 217 -9.33 18.79 10.73
CA ALA A 217 -10.30 19.86 10.58
C ALA A 217 -11.50 19.66 11.52
N TRP A 218 -12.07 20.73 12.09
CA TRP A 218 -13.27 20.65 12.94
C TRP A 218 -14.47 20.01 12.22
N ALA A 219 -14.57 20.17 10.89
CA ALA A 219 -15.56 19.50 10.04
C ALA A 219 -15.40 17.96 10.03
N ALA A 220 -14.22 17.42 10.34
CA ALA A 220 -13.95 15.98 10.37
C ALA A 220 -14.77 15.24 11.45
N GLY A 221 -15.25 15.92 12.49
CA GLY A 221 -16.11 15.32 13.52
C GLY A 221 -17.48 14.87 12.98
N MET A 222 -18.15 15.74 12.21
CA MET A 222 -19.46 15.43 11.62
C MET A 222 -19.35 14.36 10.53
N PHE A 223 -18.34 14.48 9.66
CA PHE A 223 -18.08 13.48 8.63
C PHE A 223 -17.74 12.11 9.22
N ARG A 224 -16.90 12.05 10.26
CA ARG A 224 -16.56 10.80 10.93
C ARG A 224 -17.78 10.13 11.58
N LYS A 225 -18.71 10.91 12.15
CA LYS A 225 -19.96 10.36 12.70
C LYS A 225 -20.86 9.79 11.61
N PHE A 226 -20.99 10.47 10.46
CA PHE A 226 -21.78 9.98 9.34
C PHE A 226 -21.13 8.74 8.68
N PHE A 227 -19.86 8.86 8.28
CA PHE A 227 -19.15 7.77 7.61
C PHE A 227 -18.89 6.57 8.52
N GLY A 228 -18.84 6.74 9.85
CA GLY A 228 -18.66 5.64 10.79
C GLY A 228 -19.76 4.57 10.73
N TRP A 229 -21.00 4.94 10.42
CA TRP A 229 -22.07 3.95 10.15
C TRP A 229 -22.31 3.75 8.65
N TYR A 230 -22.18 4.81 7.85
CA TYR A 230 -22.51 4.78 6.42
C TYR A 230 -21.51 3.94 5.63
N ALA A 231 -20.20 4.11 5.85
CA ALA A 231 -19.17 3.42 5.07
C ALA A 231 -19.26 1.90 5.19
N PRO A 232 -19.31 1.29 6.39
CA PRO A 232 -19.42 -0.17 6.49
C PRO A 232 -20.77 -0.68 5.95
N TYR A 233 -21.85 0.10 6.06
CA TYR A 233 -23.16 -0.31 5.55
C TYR A 233 -23.21 -0.26 4.01
N PHE A 234 -22.70 0.82 3.41
CA PHE A 234 -22.56 0.96 1.97
C PHE A 234 -21.59 -0.09 1.40
N ASN A 235 -20.50 -0.38 2.10
CA ASN A 235 -19.54 -1.42 1.71
C ASN A 235 -20.23 -2.78 1.66
N ALA A 236 -20.99 -3.18 2.68
CA ALA A 236 -21.73 -4.45 2.69
C ALA A 236 -22.70 -4.57 1.51
N TYR A 237 -23.42 -3.51 1.13
CA TYR A 237 -24.26 -3.52 -0.07
C TYR A 237 -23.43 -3.60 -1.36
N SER A 238 -22.40 -2.76 -1.50
CA SER A 238 -21.56 -2.76 -2.70
C SER A 238 -20.86 -4.11 -2.92
N PHE A 239 -20.52 -4.80 -1.83
CA PHE A 239 -19.85 -6.09 -1.81
C PHE A 239 -20.72 -7.21 -2.40
N VAL A 240 -21.99 -7.30 -1.98
CA VAL A 240 -22.93 -8.28 -2.53
C VAL A 240 -23.16 -8.03 -4.03
N LEU A 241 -23.30 -6.76 -4.44
CA LEU A 241 -23.41 -6.43 -5.86
C LEU A 241 -22.16 -6.83 -6.66
N ALA A 242 -20.96 -6.66 -6.08
CA ALA A 242 -19.71 -7.05 -6.74
C ALA A 242 -19.68 -8.56 -7.00
N ARG A 243 -20.01 -9.38 -5.98
CA ARG A 243 -20.08 -10.84 -6.12
C ARG A 243 -21.10 -11.31 -7.16
N ASP A 244 -22.26 -10.66 -7.23
CA ASP A 244 -23.27 -10.95 -8.26
C ASP A 244 -22.77 -10.58 -9.68
N ASN A 245 -21.98 -9.51 -9.81
CA ASN A 245 -21.40 -9.10 -11.10
C ASN A 245 -20.33 -10.10 -11.57
N GLU A 246 -19.52 -10.64 -10.67
CA GLU A 246 -18.52 -11.70 -10.96
C GLU A 246 -19.21 -12.94 -11.54
N LEU A 247 -20.24 -13.46 -10.87
CA LEU A 247 -21.01 -14.62 -11.37
C LEU A 247 -21.76 -14.32 -12.68
N ALA A 248 -22.14 -13.06 -12.92
CA ALA A 248 -22.71 -12.65 -14.20
C ALA A 248 -21.66 -12.64 -15.32
N ALA A 249 -20.45 -12.16 -15.03
CA ALA A 249 -19.32 -12.19 -15.97
C ALA A 249 -18.91 -13.63 -16.29
N ASP A 250 -18.87 -14.53 -15.30
CA ASP A 250 -18.62 -15.96 -15.50
C ASP A 250 -19.64 -16.61 -16.43
N ARG A 251 -20.93 -16.28 -16.28
CA ARG A 251 -21.97 -16.78 -17.19
C ARG A 251 -21.80 -16.27 -18.62
N ILE A 252 -21.39 -15.01 -18.80
CA ILE A 252 -21.10 -14.46 -20.12
C ILE A 252 -19.89 -15.17 -20.74
N ALA A 253 -18.83 -15.37 -19.97
CA ALA A 253 -17.65 -16.10 -20.39
C ALA A 253 -17.99 -17.55 -20.78
N ALA A 254 -18.81 -18.24 -19.97
CA ALA A 254 -19.21 -19.61 -20.22
C ALA A 254 -20.06 -19.74 -21.49
N ARG A 255 -20.90 -18.75 -21.79
CA ARG A 255 -21.67 -18.70 -23.04
C ARG A 255 -20.77 -18.48 -24.27
N VAL A 256 -19.68 -17.74 -24.12
CA VAL A 256 -18.77 -17.38 -25.24
C VAL A 256 -17.69 -18.44 -25.48
N SER A 257 -17.13 -19.01 -24.41
CA SER A 257 -15.94 -19.87 -24.46
C SER A 257 -16.20 -21.29 -23.92
N GLY A 258 -17.38 -21.57 -23.36
CA GLY A 258 -17.73 -22.85 -22.72
C GLY A 258 -17.46 -22.85 -21.22
N GLY A 259 -18.37 -23.45 -20.43
CA GLY A 259 -18.27 -23.48 -18.97
C GLY A 259 -17.02 -24.19 -18.45
N GLN A 260 -16.62 -25.29 -19.09
CA GLN A 260 -15.40 -26.03 -18.72
C GLN A 260 -14.14 -25.19 -18.94
N THR A 261 -14.01 -24.52 -20.09
CA THR A 261 -12.86 -23.66 -20.39
C THR A 261 -12.73 -22.50 -19.40
N VAL A 262 -13.85 -21.92 -18.96
CA VAL A 262 -13.84 -20.89 -17.90
C VAL A 262 -13.38 -21.49 -16.58
N ALA A 263 -13.87 -22.67 -16.20
CA ALA A 263 -13.44 -23.35 -14.98
C ALA A 263 -11.93 -23.67 -15.00
N ASP A 264 -11.41 -24.18 -16.12
CA ASP A 264 -9.99 -24.46 -16.31
C ASP A 264 -9.13 -23.19 -16.15
N ALA A 265 -9.58 -22.08 -16.76
CA ALA A 265 -8.90 -20.79 -16.65
C ALA A 265 -8.93 -20.24 -15.21
N LEU A 266 -10.05 -20.38 -14.49
CA LEU A 266 -10.17 -19.97 -13.09
C LEU A 266 -9.26 -20.77 -12.16
N VAL A 267 -9.23 -22.09 -12.35
CA VAL A 267 -8.35 -22.99 -11.58
C VAL A 267 -6.88 -22.64 -11.85
N LYS A 268 -6.49 -22.50 -13.13
CA LYS A 268 -5.12 -22.14 -13.51
C LYS A 268 -4.72 -20.79 -12.91
N THR A 269 -5.51 -19.74 -13.11
CA THR A 269 -5.19 -18.39 -12.61
C THR A 269 -5.09 -18.32 -11.08
N SER A 270 -5.93 -19.07 -10.36
CA SER A 270 -5.88 -19.12 -8.88
C SER A 270 -4.58 -19.72 -8.36
N VAL A 271 -3.97 -20.65 -9.10
CA VAL A 271 -2.70 -21.31 -8.74
C VAL A 271 -1.49 -20.48 -9.16
N LEU A 272 -1.54 -19.85 -10.33
CA LEU A 272 -0.41 -19.07 -10.87
C LEU A 272 0.00 -17.91 -9.95
N GLY A 273 -0.95 -17.27 -9.25
CA GLY A 273 -0.64 -16.22 -8.29
C GLY A 273 0.21 -16.72 -7.12
N ALA A 274 -0.16 -17.88 -6.54
CA ALA A 274 0.61 -18.52 -5.48
C ALA A 274 1.99 -18.93 -5.99
N ARG A 275 2.07 -19.53 -7.18
CA ARG A 275 3.34 -19.93 -7.81
C ARG A 275 4.29 -18.75 -8.02
N LEU A 276 3.79 -17.63 -8.55
CA LEU A 276 4.61 -16.45 -8.80
C LEU A 276 5.22 -15.90 -7.50
N HIS A 277 4.41 -15.79 -6.44
CA HIS A 277 4.81 -15.14 -5.20
C HIS A 277 5.51 -16.05 -4.19
N GLN A 278 5.21 -17.34 -4.19
CA GLN A 278 5.76 -18.30 -3.21
C GLN A 278 6.95 -19.09 -3.74
N ASP A 279 7.17 -19.11 -5.06
CA ASP A 279 8.26 -19.87 -5.68
C ASP A 279 9.12 -19.00 -6.63
N PHE A 280 8.57 -18.56 -7.76
CA PHE A 280 9.38 -17.92 -8.81
C PHE A 280 10.08 -16.63 -8.35
N LEU A 281 9.35 -15.67 -7.78
CA LEU A 281 9.94 -14.40 -7.32
C LEU A 281 10.95 -14.62 -6.18
N PRO A 282 10.67 -15.43 -5.13
CA PRO A 282 11.69 -15.82 -4.15
C PRO A 282 12.94 -16.43 -4.78
N ALA A 283 12.80 -17.36 -5.73
CA ALA A 283 13.93 -17.97 -6.41
C ALA A 283 14.77 -16.93 -7.18
N VAL A 284 14.12 -16.00 -7.89
CA VAL A 284 14.81 -14.87 -8.54
C VAL A 284 15.56 -14.03 -7.52
N HIS A 285 14.95 -13.70 -6.38
CA HIS A 285 15.60 -12.93 -5.33
C HIS A 285 16.83 -13.64 -4.77
N GLU A 286 16.82 -14.96 -4.60
CA GLU A 286 17.98 -15.71 -4.11
C GLU A 286 19.18 -15.67 -5.07
N THR A 287 18.96 -15.47 -6.38
CA THR A 287 20.06 -15.32 -7.35
C THR A 287 20.94 -14.10 -7.08
N VAL A 288 20.47 -13.12 -6.29
CA VAL A 288 21.25 -11.95 -5.83
C VAL A 288 22.49 -12.36 -5.02
N ARG A 289 22.57 -13.60 -4.52
CA ARG A 289 23.78 -14.09 -3.82
C ARG A 289 24.94 -14.31 -4.78
N GLU A 290 24.65 -14.76 -5.98
CA GLU A 290 25.65 -15.24 -6.94
C GLU A 290 25.87 -14.24 -8.08
N ARG A 291 24.85 -13.44 -8.40
CA ARG A 291 24.84 -12.57 -9.59
C ARG A 291 24.78 -11.09 -9.21
N PRO A 292 25.78 -10.28 -9.62
CA PRO A 292 25.79 -8.83 -9.36
C PRO A 292 24.73 -8.06 -10.15
N HIS A 293 24.17 -8.67 -11.19
CA HIS A 293 23.15 -8.08 -12.05
C HIS A 293 21.85 -8.89 -11.99
N PRO A 294 20.69 -8.22 -12.03
CA PRO A 294 19.39 -8.87 -12.13
C PRO A 294 19.25 -9.64 -13.46
N PRO A 295 18.39 -10.67 -13.54
CA PRO A 295 18.16 -11.43 -14.77
C PRO A 295 17.78 -10.56 -15.97
N GLU A 296 18.39 -10.84 -17.14
CA GLU A 296 18.19 -10.07 -18.39
C GLU A 296 16.87 -10.37 -19.10
N LEU A 297 16.34 -11.57 -18.91
CA LEU A 297 15.16 -12.07 -19.62
C LEU A 297 14.08 -12.55 -18.62
N LEU A 298 13.90 -11.79 -17.53
CA LEU A 298 12.97 -12.12 -16.45
C LEU A 298 11.59 -12.53 -16.95
N TYR A 299 10.99 -11.77 -17.89
CA TYR A 299 9.63 -12.04 -18.35
C TYR A 299 9.53 -13.26 -19.29
N ARG A 300 10.60 -13.59 -20.02
CA ARG A 300 10.68 -14.85 -20.76
C ARG A 300 10.74 -16.03 -19.78
N ASP A 301 11.63 -15.92 -18.79
CA ASP A 301 11.86 -16.97 -17.79
C ASP A 301 10.63 -17.17 -16.89
N MET A 302 9.93 -16.07 -16.56
CA MET A 302 8.68 -16.09 -15.83
C MET A 302 7.58 -16.79 -16.63
N GLY A 303 7.41 -16.45 -17.91
CA GLY A 303 6.45 -17.11 -18.79
C GLY A 303 6.71 -18.61 -18.88
N ALA A 304 7.98 -19.00 -19.07
CA ALA A 304 8.39 -20.39 -19.08
C ALA A 304 8.08 -21.06 -17.73
N ALA A 305 8.47 -20.45 -16.61
CA ALA A 305 8.20 -20.99 -15.28
C ALA A 305 6.70 -21.21 -15.09
N LEU A 306 5.87 -20.19 -15.32
CA LEU A 306 4.42 -20.25 -15.06
C LEU A 306 3.66 -21.25 -15.97
N ARG A 307 4.18 -21.54 -17.17
CA ARG A 307 3.53 -22.45 -18.13
C ARG A 307 3.59 -23.92 -17.70
N HIS A 308 4.78 -24.41 -17.34
CA HIS A 308 5.05 -25.83 -17.11
C HIS A 308 4.44 -26.33 -15.79
N ALA A 309 4.12 -27.61 -15.66
CA ALA A 309 3.63 -28.16 -14.38
C ALA A 309 4.60 -27.90 -13.21
N HIS A 310 4.07 -27.68 -11.99
CA HIS A 310 4.85 -27.51 -10.77
C HIS A 310 4.49 -28.54 -9.70
N PRO A 311 5.46 -29.07 -8.92
CA PRO A 311 5.16 -29.99 -7.82
C PRO A 311 4.20 -29.41 -6.76
N GLY A 312 4.26 -28.10 -6.54
CA GLY A 312 3.39 -27.38 -5.59
C GLY A 312 1.96 -27.12 -6.07
N ASP A 313 1.64 -27.43 -7.32
CA ASP A 313 0.35 -27.07 -7.95
C ASP A 313 -0.86 -27.65 -7.20
N ALA A 314 -0.76 -28.90 -6.73
CA ALA A 314 -1.84 -29.55 -5.98
C ALA A 314 -2.10 -28.85 -4.64
N GLN A 315 -1.04 -28.51 -3.90
CA GLN A 315 -1.14 -27.83 -2.61
C GLN A 315 -1.71 -26.42 -2.76
N TRP A 316 -1.27 -25.66 -3.76
CA TRP A 316 -1.80 -24.33 -4.03
C TRP A 316 -3.27 -24.36 -4.47
N LEU A 317 -3.67 -25.35 -5.26
CA LEU A 317 -5.06 -25.54 -5.64
C LEU A 317 -5.94 -25.89 -4.44
N GLU A 318 -5.48 -26.80 -3.59
CA GLU A 318 -6.18 -27.14 -2.34
C GLU A 318 -6.35 -25.89 -1.46
N GLY A 319 -5.28 -25.11 -1.28
CA GLY A 319 -5.34 -23.84 -0.57
C GLY A 319 -6.33 -22.84 -1.18
N ALA A 320 -6.36 -22.72 -2.52
CA ALA A 320 -7.28 -21.84 -3.23
C ALA A 320 -8.76 -22.28 -3.11
N LEU A 321 -9.02 -23.59 -3.05
CA LEU A 321 -10.37 -24.14 -2.87
C LEU A 321 -10.85 -24.07 -1.41
N ALA A 322 -9.94 -24.25 -0.45
CA ALA A 322 -10.21 -24.14 0.97
C ALA A 322 -10.35 -22.67 1.43
N HIS A 323 -9.86 -21.71 0.64
CA HIS A 323 -9.95 -20.30 0.95
C HIS A 323 -11.42 -19.82 0.94
N ASP A 324 -11.97 -19.59 2.12
CA ASP A 324 -13.21 -18.81 2.26
C ASP A 324 -12.87 -17.34 2.02
N ALA A 325 -13.26 -16.82 0.85
CA ALA A 325 -13.08 -15.41 0.51
C ALA A 325 -13.75 -14.55 1.60
N GLY A 326 -12.91 -13.98 2.47
CA GLY A 326 -13.33 -13.22 3.63
C GLY A 326 -14.21 -12.02 3.26
N LEU A 327 -14.67 -11.29 4.28
CA LEU A 327 -15.59 -10.15 4.11
C LEU A 327 -14.97 -8.93 3.40
N ASP A 328 -13.68 -9.01 3.06
CA ASP A 328 -12.89 -7.97 2.39
C ASP A 328 -12.56 -8.33 0.93
N ASP A 329 -12.75 -9.58 0.51
CA ASP A 329 -12.52 -10.02 -0.87
C ASP A 329 -13.81 -9.90 -1.70
N THR A 330 -13.78 -8.99 -2.67
CA THR A 330 -14.91 -8.70 -3.56
C THR A 330 -15.21 -9.81 -4.55
N HIS A 331 -14.31 -10.79 -4.72
CA HIS A 331 -14.54 -11.96 -5.54
C HIS A 331 -15.22 -13.08 -4.72
N PRO A 332 -16.18 -13.84 -5.31
CA PRO A 332 -16.68 -15.06 -4.68
C PRO A 332 -15.56 -16.11 -4.56
N PRO A 333 -15.62 -17.00 -3.55
CA PRO A 333 -14.69 -18.13 -3.45
C PRO A 333 -14.65 -18.95 -4.74
N LEU A 334 -13.48 -19.51 -5.07
CA LEU A 334 -13.27 -20.32 -6.27
C LEU A 334 -14.29 -21.47 -6.36
N SER A 335 -14.53 -22.16 -5.24
CA SER A 335 -15.52 -23.24 -5.13
C SER A 335 -16.94 -22.82 -5.53
N VAL A 336 -17.36 -21.60 -5.17
CA VAL A 336 -18.68 -21.05 -5.52
C VAL A 336 -18.77 -20.77 -7.02
N ARG A 337 -17.72 -20.20 -7.61
CA ARG A 337 -17.67 -19.89 -9.06
C ARG A 337 -17.69 -21.18 -9.89
N LEU A 338 -16.89 -22.17 -9.51
CA LEU A 338 -16.87 -23.48 -10.17
C LEU A 338 -18.23 -24.19 -10.08
N SER A 339 -18.86 -24.16 -8.91
CA SER A 339 -20.22 -24.72 -8.72
C SER A 339 -21.26 -24.02 -9.60
N ALA A 340 -21.21 -22.69 -9.71
CA ALA A 340 -22.11 -21.91 -10.55
C ALA A 340 -21.93 -22.19 -12.05
N LEU A 341 -20.73 -22.61 -12.46
CA LEU A 341 -20.44 -23.02 -13.84
C LEU A 341 -20.85 -24.47 -14.13
N GLY A 342 -21.19 -25.26 -13.12
CA GLY A 342 -21.52 -26.69 -13.25
C GLY A 342 -20.35 -27.55 -13.75
N ALA A 343 -19.12 -27.05 -13.61
CA ALA A 343 -17.92 -27.71 -14.09
C ALA A 343 -17.31 -28.60 -13.00
N THR A 344 -16.79 -29.76 -13.38
CA THR A 344 -16.00 -30.61 -12.49
C THR A 344 -14.56 -30.11 -12.41
N GLN A 345 -13.96 -30.27 -11.22
CA GLN A 345 -12.56 -29.93 -10.98
C GLN A 345 -11.66 -30.52 -12.05
N THR A 346 -10.76 -29.69 -12.58
CA THR A 346 -9.99 -30.01 -13.78
C THR A 346 -8.51 -29.94 -13.46
N ALA A 347 -7.76 -30.91 -13.98
CA ALA A 347 -6.32 -30.93 -13.84
C ALA A 347 -5.72 -29.66 -14.46
N LEU A 348 -4.66 -29.13 -13.84
CA LEU A 348 -3.88 -28.03 -14.41
C LEU A 348 -3.13 -28.54 -15.63
N THR A 349 -3.72 -28.39 -16.81
CA THR A 349 -3.10 -28.80 -18.05
C THR A 349 -2.01 -27.81 -18.45
N GLU A 350 -0.93 -28.34 -19.00
CA GLU A 350 0.12 -27.56 -19.63
C GLU A 350 -0.28 -27.28 -21.09
N PRO A 351 -0.37 -26.02 -21.51
CA PRO A 351 -0.69 -25.71 -22.89
C PRO A 351 0.50 -26.05 -23.79
N ALA A 352 0.26 -26.78 -24.88
CA ALA A 352 1.30 -27.08 -25.89
C ALA A 352 1.89 -25.82 -26.53
N GLN A 353 1.07 -24.76 -26.63
CA GLN A 353 1.47 -23.42 -27.04
C GLN A 353 0.72 -22.40 -26.17
N SER A 354 1.42 -21.40 -25.66
CA SER A 354 0.82 -20.32 -24.89
C SER A 354 0.00 -19.37 -25.77
N ALA A 355 -0.95 -18.67 -25.16
CA ALA A 355 -1.72 -17.63 -25.84
C ALA A 355 -0.81 -16.48 -26.31
N ALA A 356 0.25 -16.16 -25.57
CA ALA A 356 1.26 -15.18 -25.97
C ALA A 356 1.94 -15.59 -27.28
N GLU A 357 2.44 -16.82 -27.37
CA GLU A 357 3.08 -17.35 -28.59
C GLU A 357 2.09 -17.37 -29.76
N ALA A 358 0.83 -17.76 -29.52
CA ALA A 358 -0.18 -17.87 -30.56
C ALA A 358 -0.73 -16.51 -31.07
N LEU A 359 -0.81 -15.50 -30.20
CA LEU A 359 -1.53 -14.23 -30.49
C LEU A 359 -0.61 -13.03 -30.71
N LEU A 360 0.56 -12.99 -30.05
CA LEU A 360 1.53 -11.90 -30.18
C LEU A 360 2.58 -12.18 -31.27
N GLY A 361 2.89 -13.46 -31.54
CA GLY A 361 3.88 -13.84 -32.55
C GLY A 361 5.23 -13.13 -32.33
N ASP A 362 5.74 -12.48 -33.37
CA ASP A 362 7.03 -11.76 -33.35
C ASP A 362 7.09 -10.60 -32.35
N LEU A 363 5.95 -10.12 -31.85
CA LEU A 363 5.90 -9.09 -30.82
C LEU A 363 6.32 -9.62 -29.44
N LEU A 364 6.11 -10.92 -29.18
CA LEU A 364 6.37 -11.52 -27.86
C LEU A 364 7.82 -11.33 -27.39
N PRO A 365 8.87 -11.73 -28.16
CA PRO A 365 10.26 -11.55 -27.71
C PRO A 365 10.63 -10.09 -27.47
N ARG A 366 10.03 -9.16 -28.23
CA ARG A 366 10.27 -7.72 -28.07
C ARG A 366 9.70 -7.20 -26.75
N LEU A 367 8.47 -7.62 -26.40
CA LEU A 367 7.84 -7.25 -25.14
C LEU A 367 8.57 -7.86 -23.94
N GLU A 368 8.96 -9.14 -24.02
CA GLU A 368 9.76 -9.81 -22.98
C GLU A 368 11.06 -9.05 -22.71
N GLN A 369 11.78 -8.68 -23.77
CA GLN A 369 13.03 -7.93 -23.65
C GLN A 369 12.79 -6.52 -23.09
N GLN A 370 11.82 -5.79 -23.64
CA GLN A 370 11.54 -4.41 -23.23
C GLN A 370 11.11 -4.33 -21.75
N PHE A 371 10.23 -5.23 -21.31
CA PHE A 371 9.80 -5.27 -19.92
C PHE A 371 10.92 -5.72 -18.98
N SER A 372 11.76 -6.68 -19.40
CA SER A 372 12.90 -7.11 -18.60
C SER A 372 13.92 -5.98 -18.43
N GLN A 373 14.25 -5.26 -19.51
CA GLN A 373 15.16 -4.10 -19.44
C GLN A 373 14.64 -2.99 -18.53
N ARG A 374 13.34 -2.70 -18.61
CA ARG A 374 12.70 -1.71 -17.73
C ARG A 374 12.79 -2.12 -16.27
N TRP A 375 12.42 -3.37 -15.97
CA TRP A 375 12.51 -3.91 -14.62
C TRP A 375 13.95 -3.88 -14.09
N GLN A 376 14.93 -4.31 -14.89
CA GLN A 376 16.35 -4.23 -14.53
C GLN A 376 16.76 -2.79 -14.19
N ALA A 377 16.41 -1.82 -15.02
CA ALA A 377 16.73 -0.41 -14.77
C ALA A 377 16.13 0.12 -13.46
N GLU A 378 14.95 -0.36 -13.08
CA GLU A 378 14.27 -0.01 -11.83
C GLU A 378 14.93 -0.67 -10.59
N VAL A 379 15.42 -1.91 -10.70
CA VAL A 379 15.95 -2.67 -9.54
C VAL A 379 17.47 -2.70 -9.40
N GLN A 380 18.23 -2.39 -10.46
CA GLN A 380 19.69 -2.55 -10.54
C GLN A 380 20.43 -1.96 -9.33
N GLY A 381 20.04 -0.77 -8.88
CA GLY A 381 20.69 -0.10 -7.75
C GLY A 381 20.52 -0.86 -6.43
N ASN A 382 19.28 -1.27 -6.12
CA ASN A 382 18.98 -2.05 -4.92
C ASN A 382 19.57 -3.46 -5.00
N TRP A 383 19.54 -4.07 -6.19
CA TRP A 383 20.11 -5.39 -6.46
C TRP A 383 21.61 -5.42 -6.18
N MET A 384 22.36 -4.47 -6.74
CA MET A 384 23.81 -4.37 -6.53
C MET A 384 24.16 -4.14 -5.07
N ALA A 385 23.40 -3.29 -4.36
CA ALA A 385 23.62 -3.05 -2.94
C ALA A 385 23.35 -4.29 -2.09
N GLU A 386 22.33 -5.09 -2.43
CA GLU A 386 22.06 -6.38 -1.76
C GLU A 386 23.15 -7.41 -2.09
N TYR A 387 23.57 -7.53 -3.35
CA TYR A 387 24.68 -8.40 -3.75
C TYR A 387 25.94 -8.09 -2.96
N GLN A 388 26.33 -6.81 -2.87
CA GLN A 388 27.49 -6.37 -2.09
C GLN A 388 27.36 -6.73 -0.60
N ARG A 389 26.20 -6.45 0.02
CA ARG A 389 25.94 -6.85 1.41
C ARG A 389 26.13 -8.34 1.63
N ARG A 390 25.65 -9.17 0.69
CA ARG A 390 25.76 -10.64 0.76
C ARG A 390 27.21 -11.11 0.60
N GLN A 391 27.97 -10.50 -0.29
CA GLN A 391 29.40 -10.78 -0.46
C GLN A 391 30.19 -10.38 0.80
N ASP A 392 29.93 -9.21 1.37
CA ASP A 392 30.56 -8.75 2.61
C ASP A 392 30.22 -9.68 3.78
N GLN A 393 28.96 -10.12 3.89
CA GLN A 393 28.53 -11.11 4.87
C GLN A 393 29.24 -12.45 4.67
N ALA A 394 29.36 -12.96 3.44
CA ALA A 394 30.04 -14.22 3.16
C ALA A 394 31.53 -14.15 3.52
N LEU A 395 32.19 -13.04 3.20
CA LEU A 395 33.57 -12.77 3.61
C LEU A 395 33.72 -12.74 5.13
N ARG A 396 32.80 -12.06 5.83
CA ARG A 396 32.80 -11.99 7.29
C ARG A 396 32.60 -13.35 7.94
N VAL A 397 31.71 -14.17 7.40
CA VAL A 397 31.52 -15.57 7.86
C VAL A 397 32.80 -16.38 7.68
N ALA A 398 33.45 -16.28 6.51
CA ALA A 398 34.69 -17.01 6.24
C ALA A 398 35.85 -16.55 7.13
N GLU A 399 35.92 -15.26 7.47
CA GLU A 399 36.87 -14.70 8.42
C GLU A 399 36.65 -15.26 9.83
N LEU A 400 35.41 -15.17 10.33
CA LEU A 400 35.00 -15.66 11.64
C LEU A 400 35.20 -17.18 11.79
N ALA A 401 35.01 -17.95 10.70
CA ALA A 401 35.22 -19.40 10.69
C ALA A 401 36.69 -19.82 10.88
N ARG A 402 37.65 -18.93 10.59
CA ARG A 402 39.10 -19.23 10.63
C ARG A 402 39.81 -18.76 11.90
N MET A 403 39.15 -17.95 12.72
CA MET A 403 39.73 -17.38 13.93
C MET A 403 39.17 -18.02 15.19
N GLN A 404 39.89 -17.87 16.30
CA GLN A 404 39.33 -18.14 17.62
C GLN A 404 38.39 -16.98 17.99
N ARG A 405 37.08 -17.27 18.01
CA ARG A 405 36.02 -16.26 18.21
C ARG A 405 35.87 -15.90 19.69
N SER A 406 35.76 -14.60 19.99
CA SER A 406 35.22 -14.12 21.27
C SER A 406 33.74 -14.47 21.43
N PRO A 407 33.17 -14.44 22.65
CA PRO A 407 31.74 -14.68 22.86
C PRO A 407 30.83 -13.82 21.97
N GLU A 408 31.17 -12.54 21.78
CA GLU A 408 30.44 -11.63 20.89
C GLU A 408 30.52 -12.07 19.43
N GLN A 409 31.71 -12.47 18.98
CA GLN A 409 31.95 -12.95 17.61
C GLN A 409 31.32 -14.33 17.36
N GLU A 410 31.15 -15.16 18.39
CA GLU A 410 30.43 -16.43 18.28
C GLU A 410 28.95 -16.18 17.98
N VAL A 411 28.33 -15.24 18.70
CA VAL A 411 26.95 -14.81 18.40
C VAL A 411 26.87 -14.23 16.98
N GLU A 412 27.79 -13.33 16.60
CA GLU A 412 27.86 -12.77 15.25
C GLU A 412 27.93 -13.88 14.18
N TYR A 413 28.85 -14.84 14.35
CA TYR A 413 29.02 -15.95 13.43
C TYR A 413 27.74 -16.77 13.27
N LEU A 414 27.10 -17.16 14.38
CA LEU A 414 25.87 -17.95 14.35
C LEU A 414 24.72 -17.17 13.70
N LEU A 415 24.63 -15.86 13.90
CA LEU A 415 23.63 -15.02 13.22
C LEU A 415 23.86 -14.92 11.71
N LEU A 416 25.11 -14.86 11.26
CA LEU A 416 25.45 -14.69 9.85
C LEU A 416 25.50 -16.00 9.05
N ALA A 417 25.96 -17.10 9.68
CA ALA A 417 26.21 -18.40 9.04
C ALA A 417 25.13 -19.43 9.34
N GLY A 418 24.38 -19.25 10.44
CA GLY A 418 23.42 -20.23 10.91
C GLY A 418 22.23 -20.36 9.99
N HIS A 419 21.90 -21.60 9.66
CA HIS A 419 20.64 -22.01 9.08
C HIS A 419 19.79 -22.51 10.26
N PHE A 420 18.61 -21.91 10.45
CA PHE A 420 17.79 -22.19 11.63
C PHE A 420 16.41 -22.70 11.25
N GLN A 421 16.36 -23.64 10.30
CA GLN A 421 15.15 -24.35 9.90
C GLN A 421 14.58 -25.17 11.07
N GLN A 422 13.30 -25.52 11.03
CA GLN A 422 12.61 -26.16 12.16
C GLN A 422 13.33 -27.41 12.68
N ASP A 423 14.00 -28.16 11.81
CA ASP A 423 14.71 -29.41 12.13
C ASP A 423 16.16 -29.22 12.62
N GLU A 424 16.70 -27.99 12.59
CA GLU A 424 18.11 -27.70 12.96
C GLU A 424 18.26 -27.34 14.45
N GLN A 425 17.88 -28.26 15.34
CA GLN A 425 17.90 -28.07 16.81
C GLN A 425 19.30 -27.76 17.36
N ASP A 426 20.34 -28.37 16.79
CA ASP A 426 21.73 -28.18 17.23
C ASP A 426 22.21 -26.73 17.04
N GLN A 427 21.80 -26.08 15.94
CA GLN A 427 22.18 -24.68 15.69
C GLN A 427 21.44 -23.73 16.63
N LEU A 428 20.16 -24.00 16.92
CA LEU A 428 19.41 -23.22 17.91
C LEU A 428 20.03 -23.34 19.31
N ALA A 429 20.42 -24.56 19.72
CA ALA A 429 21.11 -24.78 20.99
C ALA A 429 22.44 -24.03 21.06
N ALA A 430 23.22 -24.03 19.97
CA ALA A 430 24.46 -23.27 19.88
C ALA A 430 24.22 -21.75 20.01
N LEU A 431 23.21 -21.20 19.33
CA LEU A 431 22.84 -19.79 19.44
C LEU A 431 22.38 -19.44 20.86
N GLN A 432 21.58 -20.30 21.49
CA GLN A 432 21.14 -20.10 22.86
C GLN A 432 22.32 -20.07 23.85
N ALA A 433 23.27 -20.99 23.71
CA ALA A 433 24.48 -21.01 24.52
C ALA A 433 25.36 -19.76 24.30
N ALA A 434 25.51 -19.30 23.06
CA ALA A 434 26.28 -18.10 22.74
C ALA A 434 25.62 -16.82 23.29
N VAL A 435 24.30 -16.66 23.11
CA VAL A 435 23.56 -15.50 23.63
C VAL A 435 23.53 -15.48 25.17
N ALA A 436 23.53 -16.64 25.82
CA ALA A 436 23.63 -16.72 27.28
C ALA A 436 24.97 -16.17 27.82
N GLN A 437 26.06 -16.28 27.03
CA GLN A 437 27.36 -15.70 27.39
C GLN A 437 27.40 -14.18 27.16
N VAL A 438 26.61 -13.66 26.22
CA VAL A 438 26.54 -12.22 25.89
C VAL A 438 25.08 -11.74 25.89
N PRO A 439 24.45 -11.60 27.07
CA PRO A 439 23.03 -11.24 27.16
C PRO A 439 22.74 -9.81 26.68
N THR A 440 23.77 -8.98 26.52
CA THR A 440 23.67 -7.61 25.96
C THR A 440 23.72 -7.57 24.43
N HIS A 441 23.91 -8.71 23.75
CA HIS A 441 23.96 -8.74 22.29
C HIS A 441 22.57 -8.61 21.67
N LEU A 442 22.19 -7.37 21.28
CA LEU A 442 20.85 -7.02 20.80
C LEU A 442 20.33 -7.92 19.67
N GLN A 443 21.11 -8.11 18.61
CA GLN A 443 20.70 -8.94 17.47
C GLN A 443 20.57 -10.43 17.86
N GLY A 444 21.35 -10.87 18.85
CA GLY A 444 21.29 -12.22 19.38
C GLY A 444 19.97 -12.46 20.13
N GLN A 445 19.59 -11.52 20.99
CA GLN A 445 18.31 -11.53 21.71
C GLN A 445 17.12 -11.51 20.76
N LEU A 446 17.15 -10.66 19.73
CA LEU A 446 16.08 -10.57 18.73
C LEU A 446 15.93 -11.88 17.95
N ARG A 447 17.04 -12.44 17.44
CA ARG A 447 17.01 -13.65 16.62
C ARG A 447 16.62 -14.87 17.42
N LEU A 448 17.23 -15.09 18.58
CA LEU A 448 16.92 -16.21 19.46
C LEU A 448 15.46 -16.15 19.93
N GLY A 449 15.01 -14.97 20.36
CA GLY A 449 13.62 -14.75 20.75
C GLY A 449 12.64 -15.10 19.64
N ALA A 450 12.89 -14.64 18.41
CA ALA A 450 12.05 -14.97 17.26
C ALA A 450 12.02 -16.48 16.95
N LEU A 451 13.18 -17.14 16.92
CA LEU A 451 13.30 -18.57 16.61
C LEU A 451 12.62 -19.49 17.61
N LEU A 452 12.61 -19.11 18.89
CA LEU A 452 11.90 -19.83 19.95
C LEU A 452 10.38 -19.68 19.78
N LEU A 453 9.88 -18.47 19.52
CA LEU A 453 8.45 -18.26 19.26
C LEU A 453 7.96 -18.97 17.99
N ASP A 454 8.79 -19.07 16.94
CA ASP A 454 8.48 -19.85 15.72
C ASP A 454 8.34 -21.37 15.97
N ARG A 455 8.81 -21.84 17.13
CA ARG A 455 8.70 -23.23 17.59
C ARG A 455 7.73 -23.38 18.75
N ASP A 456 6.84 -22.41 18.90
CA ASP A 456 5.85 -22.34 19.97
C ASP A 456 6.43 -22.31 21.40
N ASP A 457 7.72 -21.95 21.56
CA ASP A 457 8.39 -21.88 22.85
C ASP A 457 8.30 -20.47 23.45
N ALA A 458 7.56 -20.37 24.56
CA ALA A 458 7.33 -19.11 25.28
C ALA A 458 8.60 -18.49 25.89
N ALA A 459 9.72 -19.22 26.00
CA ALA A 459 11.01 -18.67 26.42
C ALA A 459 11.47 -17.51 25.52
N GLY A 460 11.06 -17.52 24.24
CA GLY A 460 11.35 -16.45 23.29
C GLY A 460 10.84 -15.07 23.73
N VAL A 461 9.79 -15.01 24.55
CA VAL A 461 9.23 -13.77 25.08
C VAL A 461 10.26 -13.00 25.90
N ALA A 462 11.00 -13.68 26.78
CA ALA A 462 11.99 -13.05 27.65
C ALA A 462 13.14 -12.42 26.83
N HIS A 463 13.61 -13.12 25.79
CA HIS A 463 14.64 -12.63 24.88
C HIS A 463 14.19 -11.39 24.11
N LEU A 464 12.97 -11.38 23.57
CA LEU A 464 12.45 -10.20 22.87
C LEU A 464 12.20 -9.01 23.81
N ARG A 465 11.79 -9.27 25.06
CA ARG A 465 11.67 -8.22 26.09
C ARG A 465 13.03 -7.65 26.49
N GLN A 466 14.06 -8.49 26.56
CA GLN A 466 15.44 -8.04 26.77
C GLN A 466 15.92 -7.18 25.59
N ALA A 467 15.56 -7.53 24.35
CA ALA A 467 15.87 -6.70 23.19
C ALA A 467 15.24 -5.30 23.28
N ILE A 468 14.00 -5.18 23.80
CA ILE A 468 13.38 -3.87 24.09
C ILE A 468 14.19 -3.09 25.13
N ALA A 469 14.68 -3.75 26.19
CA ALA A 469 15.47 -3.10 27.23
C ALA A 469 16.84 -2.63 26.71
N LEU A 470 17.42 -3.35 25.75
CA LEU A 470 18.69 -2.97 25.11
C LEU A 470 18.50 -1.83 24.09
N ASP A 471 17.41 -1.86 23.31
CA ASP A 471 17.07 -0.80 22.37
C ASP A 471 15.54 -0.66 22.20
N ALA A 472 15.01 0.42 22.76
CA ALA A 472 13.59 0.78 22.68
C ALA A 472 13.10 1.06 21.25
N GLY A 473 14.01 1.22 20.27
CA GLY A 473 13.68 1.31 18.85
C GLY A 473 12.92 0.08 18.33
N TYR A 474 13.14 -1.09 18.93
CA TYR A 474 12.51 -2.35 18.53
C TYR A 474 11.17 -2.62 19.21
N THR A 475 10.71 -1.79 20.15
CA THR A 475 9.46 -2.01 20.91
C THR A 475 8.27 -2.28 20.00
N GLY A 476 8.09 -1.50 18.94
CA GLY A 476 6.96 -1.68 18.02
C GLY A 476 6.94 -3.06 17.35
N ALA A 477 8.09 -3.47 16.80
CA ALA A 477 8.22 -4.75 16.10
C ALA A 477 8.09 -5.94 17.05
N VAL A 478 8.70 -5.86 18.25
CA VAL A 478 8.61 -6.90 19.26
C VAL A 478 7.17 -7.08 19.77
N LEU A 479 6.47 -6.00 20.12
CA LEU A 479 5.10 -6.10 20.62
C LEU A 479 4.15 -6.70 19.57
N GLN A 480 4.31 -6.34 18.29
CA GLN A 480 3.56 -6.98 17.21
C GLN A 480 3.82 -8.48 17.15
N ARG A 481 5.09 -8.90 17.25
CA ARG A 481 5.48 -10.30 17.22
C ARG A 481 4.93 -11.10 18.41
N LEU A 482 5.00 -10.53 19.62
CA LEU A 482 4.45 -11.13 20.84
C LEU A 482 2.92 -11.27 20.76
N HIS A 483 2.23 -10.27 20.23
CA HIS A 483 0.78 -10.34 20.05
C HIS A 483 0.37 -11.47 19.10
N ALA A 484 1.06 -11.58 17.95
CA ALA A 484 0.81 -12.66 16.99
C ALA A 484 1.06 -14.05 17.61
N PHE A 485 2.13 -14.20 18.38
CA PHE A 485 2.42 -15.44 19.10
C PHE A 485 1.32 -15.82 20.10
N TYR A 486 0.89 -14.90 20.98
CA TYR A 486 -0.17 -15.21 21.94
C TYR A 486 -1.52 -15.50 21.28
N GLN A 487 -1.82 -14.88 20.14
CA GLN A 487 -3.00 -15.21 19.35
C GLN A 487 -2.92 -16.63 18.79
N ALA A 488 -1.77 -17.03 18.23
CA ALA A 488 -1.57 -18.38 17.71
C ALA A 488 -1.71 -19.46 18.80
N MET A 489 -1.18 -19.18 20.00
CA MET A 489 -1.29 -20.07 21.17
C MET A 489 -2.67 -20.07 21.83
N GLY A 490 -3.59 -19.21 21.42
CA GLY A 490 -4.92 -19.07 22.04
C GLY A 490 -4.92 -18.39 23.43
N ASP A 491 -3.82 -17.75 23.84
CA ASP A 491 -3.70 -17.01 25.11
C ASP A 491 -4.28 -15.59 25.00
N ALA A 492 -5.62 -15.52 25.02
CA ALA A 492 -6.35 -14.26 24.92
C ALA A 492 -6.05 -13.23 26.03
N PRO A 493 -5.80 -13.61 27.30
CA PRO A 493 -5.31 -12.68 28.32
C PRO A 493 -3.99 -11.99 27.94
N SER A 494 -2.96 -12.76 27.57
CA SER A 494 -1.64 -12.20 27.22
C SER A 494 -1.68 -11.40 25.93
N ALA A 495 -2.42 -11.86 24.92
CA ALA A 495 -2.62 -11.13 23.66
C ALA A 495 -3.22 -9.73 23.90
N ARG A 496 -4.24 -9.63 24.77
CA ARG A 496 -4.88 -8.34 25.14
C ARG A 496 -3.94 -7.43 25.93
N ALA A 497 -3.11 -7.99 26.82
CA ALA A 497 -2.13 -7.21 27.56
C ALA A 497 -1.08 -6.57 26.62
N VAL A 498 -0.54 -7.35 25.69
CA VAL A 498 0.41 -6.86 24.67
C VAL A 498 -0.23 -5.86 23.73
N GLU A 499 -1.49 -6.07 23.34
CA GLU A 499 -2.24 -5.11 22.51
C GLU A 499 -2.40 -3.77 23.22
N ALA A 500 -2.81 -3.76 24.49
CA ALA A 500 -2.94 -2.55 25.28
C ALA A 500 -1.61 -1.81 25.43
N GLU A 501 -0.51 -2.55 25.60
CA GLU A 501 0.84 -2.00 25.64
C GLU A 501 1.24 -1.38 24.29
N PHE A 502 0.99 -2.08 23.18
CA PHE A 502 1.28 -1.61 21.83
C PHE A 502 0.51 -0.35 21.49
N GLU A 503 -0.78 -0.28 21.81
CA GLU A 503 -1.57 0.94 21.66
C GLU A 503 -1.04 2.09 22.51
N GLY A 504 -0.64 1.80 23.76
CA GLY A 504 -0.03 2.78 24.66
C GLY A 504 1.25 3.36 24.08
N TRP A 505 2.13 2.49 23.57
CA TRP A 505 3.34 2.88 22.85
C TRP A 505 3.02 3.71 21.60
N GLN A 506 2.07 3.28 20.76
CA GLN A 506 1.66 4.05 19.58
C GLN A 506 1.12 5.44 19.93
N ARG A 507 0.31 5.56 20.98
CA ARG A 507 -0.18 6.86 21.48
C ARG A 507 0.97 7.77 21.88
N ARG A 508 1.96 7.24 22.61
CA ARG A 508 3.18 7.98 22.98
C ARG A 508 3.97 8.40 21.74
N GLN A 509 4.22 7.49 20.80
CA GLN A 509 4.95 7.81 19.56
C GLN A 509 4.23 8.87 18.71
N ARG A 510 2.89 8.83 18.61
CA ARG A 510 2.10 9.86 17.93
C ARG A 510 2.19 11.21 18.65
N ALA A 511 2.10 11.21 19.98
CA ALA A 511 2.27 12.43 20.78
C ALA A 511 3.67 13.02 20.63
N LEU A 512 4.72 12.19 20.65
CA LEU A 512 6.10 12.58 20.42
C LEU A 512 6.31 13.12 19.00
N ALA A 513 5.78 12.45 17.97
CA ALA A 513 5.83 12.94 16.60
C ALA A 513 5.13 14.30 16.46
N LYS A 514 3.93 14.45 17.04
CA LYS A 514 3.22 15.74 17.09
C LYS A 514 4.07 16.80 17.78
N ARG A 515 4.69 16.49 18.92
CA ARG A 515 5.56 17.44 19.65
C ARG A 515 6.82 17.80 18.86
N ARG A 516 7.47 16.85 18.18
CA ARG A 516 8.65 17.08 17.33
C ARG A 516 8.32 18.09 16.23
N PHE A 517 7.29 17.82 15.44
CA PHE A 517 7.02 18.60 14.22
C PHE A 517 6.09 19.81 14.40
N THR A 518 5.46 19.96 15.58
CA THR A 518 4.69 21.17 15.91
C THR A 518 5.57 22.21 16.57
N SER A 519 5.69 23.39 15.96
CA SER A 519 6.36 24.54 16.61
C SER A 519 5.41 25.20 17.61
N SER A 520 5.79 25.23 18.89
CA SER A 520 5.04 25.88 19.96
C SER A 520 5.79 27.08 20.57
N GLY A 521 5.05 28.05 21.09
CA GLY A 521 5.60 29.13 21.91
C GLY A 521 6.32 28.63 23.17
N GLU A 522 6.02 27.43 23.63
CA GLU A 522 6.59 26.82 24.84
C GLU A 522 7.83 25.96 24.56
N ASP A 523 8.23 25.81 23.29
CA ASP A 523 9.38 24.98 22.95
C ASP A 523 10.66 25.51 23.61
N ARG A 524 11.43 24.62 24.24
CA ARG A 524 12.76 24.91 24.77
C ARG A 524 13.82 24.40 23.78
N PHE A 525 14.84 25.22 23.54
CA PHE A 525 15.94 24.90 22.64
C PHE A 525 17.20 24.62 23.44
N LEU A 526 17.88 23.54 23.07
CA LEU A 526 19.16 23.08 23.61
C LEU A 526 20.25 23.28 22.53
N PRO A 527 21.53 23.39 22.92
CA PRO A 527 22.65 23.34 21.99
C PRO A 527 22.60 22.06 21.15
N HIS A 528 23.06 22.11 19.90
CA HIS A 528 22.95 20.98 18.98
C HIS A 528 23.85 19.79 19.33
N GLY A 529 24.90 19.95 20.13
CA GLY A 529 25.73 18.85 20.64
C GLY A 529 26.55 18.05 19.59
N LEU A 530 26.31 18.25 18.29
CA LEU A 530 27.07 17.57 17.22
C LEU A 530 28.58 17.76 17.34
N GLN A 531 29.30 16.64 17.27
CA GLN A 531 30.77 16.58 17.27
C GLN A 531 31.36 16.78 15.86
N GLY A 532 32.68 16.96 15.77
CA GLY A 532 33.39 17.53 14.61
C GLY A 532 33.05 16.91 13.24
N GLU A 533 33.03 15.59 13.12
CA GLU A 533 32.76 14.92 11.85
C GLU A 533 31.30 15.05 11.40
N ALA A 534 30.34 14.87 12.32
CA ALA A 534 28.92 15.02 12.04
C ALA A 534 28.57 16.45 11.60
N LEU A 535 29.18 17.45 12.26
CA LEU A 535 29.01 18.85 11.89
C LEU A 535 29.66 19.16 10.52
N ALA A 536 30.81 18.57 10.22
CA ALA A 536 31.46 18.69 8.92
C ALA A 536 30.62 18.07 7.79
N ARG A 537 30.02 16.89 8.02
CA ARG A 537 29.10 16.24 7.07
C ARG A 537 27.87 17.11 6.79
N LEU A 538 27.25 17.67 7.83
CA LEU A 538 26.14 18.61 7.70
C LEU A 538 26.53 19.85 6.89
N ARG A 539 27.71 20.43 7.12
CA ARG A 539 28.20 21.58 6.33
C ARG A 539 28.41 21.21 4.86
N ARG A 540 29.00 20.06 4.56
CA ARG A 540 29.17 19.57 3.18
C ARG A 540 27.82 19.35 2.48
N ALA A 541 26.84 18.79 3.18
CA ALA A 541 25.48 18.66 2.67
C ALA A 541 24.86 20.02 2.31
N LEU A 542 24.98 21.00 3.21
CA LEU A 542 24.48 22.36 2.96
C LEU A 542 25.16 23.03 1.76
N VAL A 543 26.46 22.82 1.55
CA VAL A 543 27.19 23.28 0.37
C VAL A 543 26.60 22.67 -0.91
N LYS A 544 26.45 21.34 -0.94
CA LYS A 544 25.96 20.58 -2.11
C LYS A 544 24.58 21.05 -2.57
N THR A 545 23.72 21.47 -1.64
CA THR A 545 22.38 21.95 -1.98
C THR A 545 22.37 23.26 -2.79
N ASN A 546 23.41 24.11 -2.64
CA ASN A 546 23.58 25.44 -3.28
C ASN A 546 22.40 26.42 -3.11
N VAL A 547 21.46 26.15 -2.19
CA VAL A 547 20.27 26.99 -1.94
C VAL A 547 20.33 27.77 -0.61
N VAL A 548 21.26 27.45 0.28
CA VAL A 548 21.34 28.02 1.64
C VAL A 548 22.43 29.11 1.74
N ARG A 549 22.05 30.30 2.21
CA ARG A 549 22.95 31.43 2.53
C ARG A 549 23.51 31.34 3.95
N ARG A 550 22.66 31.03 4.93
CA ARG A 550 23.01 30.84 6.35
C ARG A 550 22.17 29.72 6.95
N ALA A 551 22.71 28.98 7.91
CA ALA A 551 21.94 27.99 8.67
C ALA A 551 22.27 28.04 10.17
N TRP A 552 21.25 27.86 11.00
CA TRP A 552 21.35 27.72 12.47
C TRP A 552 20.73 26.40 12.88
N LEU A 553 21.38 25.71 13.81
CA LEU A 553 20.94 24.40 14.28
C LEU A 553 20.81 24.41 15.80
N VAL A 554 19.69 23.90 16.30
CA VAL A 554 19.46 23.63 17.72
C VAL A 554 18.83 22.25 17.88
N ARG A 555 18.86 21.72 19.11
CA ARG A 555 18.07 20.57 19.50
C ARG A 555 16.81 21.04 20.23
N LYS A 556 15.65 20.46 19.93
CA LYS A 556 14.41 20.72 20.65
C LYS A 556 14.38 19.84 21.91
N ALA A 557 14.10 20.42 23.07
CA ALA A 557 13.89 19.63 24.28
C ALA A 557 12.58 18.84 24.17
N LEU A 558 12.69 17.53 24.35
CA LEU A 558 11.56 16.59 24.42
C LEU A 558 11.40 16.12 25.88
N PRO A 559 10.17 15.73 26.29
CA PRO A 559 9.88 15.43 27.69
C PRO A 559 10.43 14.08 28.17
N ASP A 560 10.65 13.12 27.27
CA ASP A 560 11.12 11.78 27.61
C ASP A 560 12.58 11.58 27.17
N ASP A 561 13.39 10.90 27.98
CA ASP A 561 14.79 10.62 27.66
C ASP A 561 14.93 9.66 26.46
N ASP A 562 13.98 8.74 26.29
CA ASP A 562 13.89 7.82 25.14
C ASP A 562 13.29 8.46 23.88
N ALA A 563 12.96 9.76 23.92
CA ALA A 563 12.40 10.46 22.76
C ALA A 563 13.43 10.74 21.67
N GLY A 564 14.69 10.35 21.84
CA GLY A 564 15.77 10.57 20.87
C GLY A 564 16.01 12.05 20.54
N GLU A 565 16.99 12.31 19.68
CA GLU A 565 17.31 13.68 19.31
C GLU A 565 16.34 14.22 18.24
N HIS A 566 15.87 15.46 18.44
CA HIS A 566 15.15 16.20 17.42
C HIS A 566 15.82 17.54 17.13
N PHE A 567 16.29 17.68 15.90
CA PHE A 567 17.03 18.81 15.40
C PHE A 567 16.12 19.80 14.66
N LEU A 568 16.33 21.09 14.92
CA LEU A 568 15.67 22.18 14.22
C LEU A 568 16.70 22.95 13.43
N LEU A 569 16.61 22.89 12.10
CA LEU A 569 17.50 23.57 11.17
C LEU A 569 16.79 24.77 10.54
N LEU A 570 17.12 25.95 11.04
CA LEU A 570 16.66 27.21 10.46
C LEU A 570 17.61 27.62 9.33
N VAL A 571 17.09 27.72 8.11
CA VAL A 571 17.86 28.13 6.93
C VAL A 571 17.46 29.52 6.44
N GLN A 572 18.41 30.25 5.89
CA GLN A 572 18.13 31.44 5.11
C GLN A 572 18.43 31.10 3.65
N LEU A 573 17.39 31.03 2.81
CA LEU A 573 17.50 30.67 1.40
C LEU A 573 18.13 31.78 0.55
N ARG A 574 18.69 31.41 -0.60
CA ARG A 574 19.30 32.30 -1.59
C ARG A 574 18.24 32.92 -2.53
N GLY A 575 18.23 34.25 -2.65
CA GLY A 575 17.47 34.98 -3.66
C GLY A 575 15.94 34.81 -3.59
N LEU A 576 15.23 35.30 -4.61
CA LEU A 576 13.83 34.94 -4.84
C LEU A 576 13.76 33.54 -5.44
N MET A 577 13.10 32.61 -4.75
CA MET A 577 12.90 31.23 -5.21
C MET A 577 11.44 31.05 -5.63
N PHE A 578 11.22 30.51 -6.83
CA PHE A 578 9.87 30.18 -7.35
C PHE A 578 9.15 29.11 -6.51
N SER A 579 9.88 28.24 -5.81
CA SER A 579 9.30 27.24 -4.91
C SER A 579 10.16 27.02 -3.66
N ARG A 580 9.79 27.70 -2.57
CA ARG A 580 10.47 27.58 -1.27
C ARG A 580 10.39 26.16 -0.70
N GLY A 581 9.25 25.49 -0.87
CA GLY A 581 9.04 24.10 -0.43
C GLY A 581 10.04 23.13 -1.06
N LYS A 582 10.25 23.20 -2.38
CA LYS A 582 11.25 22.36 -3.07
C LYS A 582 12.67 22.61 -2.61
N ALA A 583 13.01 23.86 -2.28
CA ALA A 583 14.33 24.20 -1.75
C ALA A 583 14.54 23.66 -0.34
N LEU A 584 13.52 23.72 0.53
CA LEU A 584 13.58 23.13 1.87
C LEU A 584 13.66 21.60 1.80
N GLN A 585 12.89 20.97 0.92
CA GLN A 585 12.95 19.52 0.71
C GLN A 585 14.34 19.08 0.26
N ARG A 586 14.94 19.78 -0.72
CA ARG A 586 16.32 19.49 -1.17
C ARG A 586 17.35 19.57 -0.04
N VAL A 587 17.15 20.46 0.94
CA VAL A 587 18.02 20.54 2.13
C VAL A 587 17.74 19.36 3.06
N LEU A 588 16.48 19.03 3.30
CA LEU A 588 16.09 17.88 4.12
C LEU A 588 16.68 16.58 3.56
N ASP A 589 16.54 16.34 2.26
CA ASP A 589 17.04 15.13 1.57
C ASP A 589 18.57 15.02 1.59
N ALA A 590 19.29 16.14 1.74
CA ALA A 590 20.74 16.16 1.76
C ALA A 590 21.35 15.96 3.16
N VAL A 591 20.55 16.12 4.22
CA VAL A 591 21.05 16.20 5.60
C VAL A 591 20.84 14.88 6.33
N GLU A 592 21.94 14.31 6.83
CA GLU A 592 21.95 13.10 7.66
C GLU A 592 22.46 13.43 9.07
N LEU A 593 21.57 13.28 10.06
CA LEU A 593 21.84 13.49 11.48
C LEU A 593 21.45 12.24 12.30
N PRO A 594 22.06 12.02 13.48
CA PRO A 594 21.78 10.87 14.35
C PRO A 594 20.38 10.90 15.01
N GLY A 595 19.50 11.78 14.55
CA GLY A 595 18.15 11.94 15.06
C GLY A 595 17.24 12.58 14.01
N SER A 596 15.99 12.78 14.40
CA SER A 596 15.01 13.40 13.51
C SER A 596 15.32 14.88 13.29
N ILE A 597 14.99 15.43 12.11
CA ILE A 597 15.24 16.83 11.77
C ILE A 597 14.00 17.51 11.18
N GLN A 598 13.81 18.79 11.48
CA GLN A 598 12.88 19.67 10.80
C GLN A 598 13.61 20.89 10.21
N VAL A 599 13.42 21.15 8.91
CA VAL A 599 14.05 22.26 8.17
C VAL A 599 13.02 23.33 7.84
N PHE A 600 13.32 24.60 8.11
CA PHE A 600 12.42 25.72 7.79
C PHE A 600 13.15 27.05 7.56
N ASP A 601 12.52 27.99 6.84
CA ASP A 601 13.13 29.29 6.48
C ASP A 601 12.73 30.48 7.38
N GLY A 602 11.77 30.25 8.28
CA GLY A 602 11.28 31.24 9.25
C GLY A 602 10.39 32.34 8.66
N ALA A 603 10.02 32.29 7.37
CA ALA A 603 9.21 33.32 6.73
C ALA A 603 7.82 33.46 7.37
N ASP A 604 7.18 32.32 7.66
CA ASP A 604 5.83 32.25 8.24
C ASP A 604 5.84 32.25 9.78
N ARG A 605 7.02 32.17 10.41
CA ARG A 605 7.19 31.97 11.87
C ARG A 605 8.30 32.83 12.44
N ARG A 606 8.29 34.14 12.14
CA ARG A 606 9.35 35.10 12.50
C ARG A 606 9.73 35.10 13.99
N ARG A 607 8.75 35.08 14.90
CA ARG A 607 9.00 35.05 16.36
C ARG A 607 9.71 33.76 16.81
N TYR A 608 9.28 32.61 16.29
CA TYR A 608 9.88 31.32 16.59
C TYR A 608 11.32 31.23 16.05
N ALA A 609 11.53 31.66 14.79
CA ALA A 609 12.85 31.73 14.18
C ALA A 609 13.80 32.68 14.94
N GLY A 610 13.29 33.80 15.48
CA GLY A 610 14.07 34.70 16.32
C GLY A 610 14.57 34.05 17.61
N ARG A 611 13.69 33.33 18.32
CA ARG A 611 14.06 32.56 19.54
C ARG A 611 15.07 31.47 19.23
N LEU A 612 14.88 30.74 18.13
CA LEU A 612 15.83 29.71 17.69
C LEU A 612 17.21 30.31 17.40
N ARG A 613 17.30 31.41 16.65
CA ARG A 613 18.59 32.08 16.38
C ARG A 613 19.28 32.53 17.68
N LYS A 614 18.51 33.06 18.63
CA LYS A 614 19.05 33.46 19.94
C LYS A 614 19.64 32.26 20.70
N ALA A 615 18.96 31.11 20.66
CA ALA A 615 19.44 29.89 21.30
C ALA A 615 20.62 29.23 20.57
N ALA A 616 20.63 29.26 19.23
CA ALA A 616 21.72 28.69 18.43
C ALA A 616 23.00 29.54 18.44
N GLY A 617 22.88 30.86 18.62
CA GLY A 617 24.00 31.78 18.56
C GLY A 617 24.54 31.95 17.14
N THR A 618 25.80 31.55 16.91
CA THR A 618 26.44 31.67 15.59
C THR A 618 25.88 30.62 14.61
N PRO A 619 25.67 30.98 13.34
CA PRO A 619 25.21 30.01 12.36
C PRO A 619 26.28 28.96 12.09
N ILE A 620 25.86 27.71 12.01
CA ILE A 620 26.71 26.56 11.68
C ILE A 620 27.23 26.60 10.24
N TRP A 621 26.59 27.39 9.37
CA TRP A 621 26.97 27.59 7.97
C TRP A 621 26.76 29.04 7.54
N ARG A 622 27.75 29.61 6.84
CA ARG A 622 27.65 30.87 6.09
C ARG A 622 28.40 30.69 4.78
N ARG A 623 27.73 30.98 3.66
CA ARG A 623 28.43 30.98 2.37
C ARG A 623 29.44 32.14 2.31
N GLY A 624 30.69 31.83 1.98
CA GLY A 624 31.78 32.81 1.78
C GLY A 624 32.75 32.99 2.96
N ARG A 625 32.77 32.07 3.93
CA ARG A 625 33.83 31.92 4.94
C ARG A 625 34.13 30.45 5.17
#